data_AF-E9J5C3-F1
#
_entry.id   AF-E9J5C3-F1
#
_cell.length_a   1.000
_cell.length_b   1.000
_cell.length_c   1.000
_cell.angle_alpha   90.00
_cell.angle_beta   90.00
_cell.angle_gamma   90.00
#
_symmetry.space_group_name_H-M   'P 1'
#
loop_
_entity.id
_entity.type
_entity.pdbx_description
1 polymer ?
#
loop_
_entity_poly.entity_id
_entity_poly.type
_entity_poly.pdbx_seq_one_letter_code
_entity_poly.pdbx_strand_id
1 'polypeptide(L)'
;MHSHISIVGNGRRQYIRELGANACRRLHETGVLTVSTATIDKLAINSTNLRSITLAGRIATDGSCQGAQYTDSYGTWDNVIVQATAKISFRIFEVNTRQSTGEVILSGMRCAVSDRVCFDADGSETYW
;
A
#
# COMPACT_ATOMS: atom_id res chain seq x y z
N MET A 1 12.85 31.84 10.52
CA MET A 1 13.10 30.95 9.37
C MET A 1 11.75 30.37 8.97
N HIS A 2 11.11 30.92 7.94
CA HIS A 2 9.79 30.45 7.50
C HIS A 2 10.02 29.42 6.37
N SER A 3 9.76 28.14 6.64
CA SER A 3 9.69 27.16 5.55
C SER A 3 8.33 27.32 4.88
N HIS A 4 8.33 27.86 3.67
CA HIS A 4 7.14 27.87 2.83
C HIS A 4 7.02 26.49 2.18
N ILE A 5 6.16 25.63 2.71
CA ILE A 5 5.68 24.46 1.96
C ILE A 5 4.57 24.98 1.05
N SER A 6 4.78 24.96 -0.26
CA SER A 6 3.71 25.23 -1.22
C SER A 6 3.04 23.90 -1.54
N ILE A 7 1.85 23.68 -0.96
CA ILE A 7 1.02 22.52 -1.32
C ILE A 7 0.58 22.71 -2.77
N VAL A 8 1.03 21.81 -3.64
CA VAL A 8 0.60 21.79 -5.05
C VAL A 8 -0.88 21.42 -5.16
N GLY A 9 -1.53 21.84 -6.26
CA GLY A 9 -2.91 21.43 -6.54
C GLY A 9 -3.04 19.90 -6.49
N ASN A 10 -4.09 19.40 -5.83
CA ASN A 10 -4.28 17.97 -5.53
C ASN A 10 -3.14 17.31 -4.72
N GLY A 11 -2.32 18.10 -4.03
CA GLY A 11 -1.09 17.65 -3.35
C GLY A 11 -1.27 16.84 -2.06
N ARG A 12 -2.52 16.52 -1.67
CA ARG A 12 -2.81 15.57 -0.59
C ARG A 12 -3.87 14.59 -1.04
N ARG A 13 -3.56 13.31 -0.94
CA ARG A 13 -4.46 12.21 -1.29
C ARG A 13 -4.35 11.07 -0.29
N GLN A 14 -5.41 10.28 -0.22
CA GLN A 14 -5.48 9.03 0.51
C GLN A 14 -6.22 8.03 -0.37
N TYR A 15 -5.62 6.86 -0.59
CA TYR A 15 -6.20 5.81 -1.41
C TYR A 15 -5.67 4.44 -0.95
N ILE A 16 -6.44 3.39 -1.24
CA ILE A 16 -5.98 2.00 -1.11
C ILE A 16 -5.24 1.67 -2.40
N ARG A 17 -4.07 1.04 -2.26
CA ARG A 17 -3.27 0.58 -3.38
C ARG A 17 -3.33 -0.93 -3.44
N GLU A 18 -3.73 -1.45 -4.60
CA GLU A 18 -3.69 -2.87 -4.87
C GLU A 18 -2.25 -3.38 -4.94
N LEU A 19 -1.99 -4.55 -4.36
CA LEU A 19 -0.66 -5.17 -4.33
C LEU A 19 -0.54 -6.28 -5.36
N GLY A 20 -1.57 -7.11 -5.51
CA GLY A 20 -1.52 -8.31 -6.34
C GLY A 20 -0.90 -9.51 -5.62
N ALA A 21 -1.24 -10.71 -6.10
CA ALA A 21 -0.88 -11.98 -5.48
C ALA A 21 0.63 -12.15 -5.23
N ASN A 22 1.48 -11.77 -6.20
CA ASN A 22 2.93 -11.94 -6.08
C ASN A 22 3.55 -11.01 -5.03
N ALA A 23 3.10 -9.75 -4.98
CA ALA A 23 3.59 -8.82 -3.98
C ALA A 23 3.09 -9.20 -2.58
N CYS A 24 1.84 -9.67 -2.47
CA CYS A 24 1.28 -10.21 -1.24
C CYS A 24 2.11 -11.40 -0.74
N ARG A 25 2.37 -12.41 -1.59
CA ARG A 25 3.21 -13.57 -1.24
C ARG A 25 4.60 -13.16 -0.76
N ARG A 26 5.28 -12.30 -1.52
CA ARG A 26 6.62 -11.80 -1.14
C ARG A 26 6.59 -11.04 0.18
N LEU A 27 5.56 -10.24 0.44
CA LEU A 27 5.40 -9.53 1.71
C LEU A 27 5.28 -10.53 2.87
N HIS A 28 4.51 -11.61 2.71
CA HIS A 28 4.39 -12.66 3.73
C HIS A 28 5.68 -13.47 3.93
N GLU A 29 6.47 -13.69 2.88
CA GLU A 29 7.76 -14.42 2.97
C GLU A 29 8.89 -13.58 3.57
N THR A 30 8.94 -12.29 3.23
CA THR A 30 10.11 -11.44 3.51
C THR A 30 9.86 -10.36 4.55
N GLY A 31 8.61 -9.97 4.81
CA GLY A 31 8.28 -8.80 5.61
C GLY A 31 8.72 -7.48 4.96
N VAL A 32 8.90 -7.47 3.63
CA VAL A 32 9.36 -6.32 2.85
C VAL A 32 8.33 -5.94 1.78
N LEU A 33 8.04 -4.65 1.67
CA LEU A 33 7.20 -4.08 0.63
C LEU A 33 7.93 -2.96 -0.11
N THR A 34 7.86 -2.96 -1.43
CA THR A 34 8.38 -1.88 -2.26
C THR A 34 7.22 -1.09 -2.86
N VAL A 35 7.17 0.20 -2.61
CA VAL A 35 6.15 1.13 -3.08
C VAL A 35 6.84 2.22 -3.89
N SER A 36 6.69 2.18 -5.22
CA SER A 36 7.47 3.06 -6.12
C SER A 36 8.98 2.83 -5.90
N THR A 37 9.73 3.85 -5.51
CA THR A 37 11.16 3.81 -5.18
C THR A 37 11.44 3.52 -3.70
N ALA A 38 10.41 3.50 -2.85
CA ALA A 38 10.57 3.31 -1.41
C ALA A 38 10.48 1.83 -1.03
N THR A 39 11.51 1.34 -0.32
CA THR A 39 11.49 0.01 0.30
C THR A 39 11.16 0.15 1.78
N ILE A 40 10.21 -0.65 2.23
CA ILE A 40 9.70 -0.69 3.59
C ILE A 40 9.97 -2.09 4.13
N ASP A 41 10.80 -2.18 5.17
CA ASP A 41 11.18 -3.45 5.79
C ASP A 41 10.58 -3.62 7.19
N LYS A 42 10.88 -4.78 7.79
CA LYS A 42 10.50 -5.14 9.17
C LYS A 42 9.00 -4.96 9.40
N LEU A 43 8.21 -5.37 8.42
CA LEU A 43 6.76 -5.39 8.52
C LEU A 43 6.36 -6.65 9.30
N ALA A 44 5.60 -6.47 10.37
CA ALA A 44 5.14 -7.57 11.21
C ALA A 44 3.81 -8.14 10.71
N ILE A 45 3.74 -9.47 10.59
CA ILE A 45 2.52 -10.21 10.26
C ILE A 45 1.45 -10.04 11.35
N ASN A 46 0.17 -10.11 10.97
CA ASN A 46 -0.98 -9.98 11.87
C ASN A 46 -0.99 -8.64 12.63
N SER A 47 -0.40 -7.61 12.04
CA SER A 47 -0.31 -6.28 12.63
C SER A 47 -0.51 -5.18 11.60
N THR A 48 -0.78 -3.97 12.09
CA THR A 48 -0.82 -2.77 11.25
C THR A 48 0.46 -1.97 11.44
N ASN A 49 1.22 -1.81 10.36
CA ASN A 49 2.46 -1.08 10.31
C ASN A 49 2.22 0.31 9.72
N LEU A 50 2.60 1.36 10.45
CA LEU A 50 2.63 2.73 9.95
C LEU A 50 4.07 3.11 9.61
N ARG A 51 4.29 3.63 8.39
CA ARG A 51 5.62 3.98 7.88
C ARG A 51 5.56 5.27 7.10
N SER A 52 6.47 6.20 7.40
CA SER A 52 6.66 7.41 6.60
C SER A 52 7.67 7.12 5.50
N ILE A 53 7.31 7.41 4.26
CA ILE A 53 8.13 7.15 3.08
C ILE A 53 8.16 8.38 2.16
N THR A 54 9.24 8.51 1.41
CA THR A 54 9.37 9.49 0.32
C THR A 54 9.20 8.76 -1.00
N LEU A 55 8.18 9.11 -1.77
CA LEU A 55 7.85 8.49 -3.06
C LEU A 55 8.56 9.16 -4.25
N ALA A 56 8.91 10.44 -4.10
CA ALA A 56 9.63 11.23 -5.09
C ALA A 56 10.40 12.38 -4.43
N GLY A 57 11.50 12.77 -5.07
CA GLY A 57 12.42 13.78 -4.56
C GLY A 57 13.26 13.28 -3.39
N ARG A 58 14.13 14.16 -2.87
CA ARG A 58 14.95 13.88 -1.69
C ARG A 58 15.04 15.10 -0.78
N ILE A 59 15.09 14.81 0.52
CA ILE A 59 15.44 15.77 1.57
C ILE A 59 16.73 15.23 2.19
N ALA A 60 17.82 15.96 2.03
CA ALA A 60 19.09 15.60 2.62
C ALA A 60 19.22 16.15 4.05
N THR A 61 20.11 15.54 4.83
CA THR A 61 20.33 15.90 6.24
C THR A 61 20.98 17.27 6.42
N ASP A 62 21.60 17.81 5.36
CA ASP A 62 22.14 19.17 5.32
C ASP A 62 21.06 20.24 5.08
N GLY A 63 19.79 19.84 4.98
CA GLY A 63 18.66 20.73 4.71
C GLY A 63 18.44 21.00 3.22
N SER A 64 19.27 20.46 2.33
CA SER A 64 19.04 20.57 0.88
C SER A 64 17.88 19.69 0.44
N CYS A 65 17.11 20.20 -0.52
CA CYS A 65 15.92 19.56 -1.06
C CYS A 65 16.03 19.53 -2.58
N GLN A 66 15.74 18.38 -3.18
CA GLN A 66 15.69 18.24 -4.63
C GLN A 66 14.37 17.57 -5.01
N GLY A 67 13.56 18.30 -5.79
CA GLY A 67 12.34 17.75 -6.36
C GLY A 67 12.62 16.75 -7.47
N ALA A 68 11.62 15.92 -7.75
CA ALA A 68 11.61 15.02 -8.90
C ALA A 68 10.22 15.07 -9.55
N GLN A 69 10.13 14.54 -10.77
CA GLN A 69 8.83 14.28 -11.38
C GLN A 69 8.14 13.13 -10.64
N TYR A 70 6.86 13.29 -10.33
CA TYR A 70 6.02 12.25 -9.75
C TYR A 70 4.74 12.10 -10.57
N THR A 71 4.34 10.86 -10.83
CA THR A 71 3.08 10.54 -11.51
C THR A 71 2.37 9.44 -10.75
N ASP A 72 1.08 9.61 -10.54
CA ASP A 72 0.16 8.58 -10.07
C ASP A 72 -1.14 8.61 -10.89
N SER A 73 -2.14 7.83 -10.48
CA SER A 73 -3.46 7.77 -11.14
C SER A 73 -4.25 9.09 -11.11
N TYR A 74 -3.82 10.08 -10.34
CA TYR A 74 -4.53 11.34 -10.10
C TYR A 74 -3.83 12.54 -10.75
N GLY A 75 -2.63 12.35 -11.29
CA GLY A 75 -1.95 13.39 -12.06
C GLY A 75 -0.44 13.21 -12.14
N THR A 76 0.17 14.21 -12.75
CA THR A 76 1.62 14.35 -12.86
C THR A 76 2.03 15.69 -12.27
N TRP A 77 3.07 15.68 -11.45
CA TRP A 77 3.65 16.86 -10.84
C TRP A 77 5.14 16.90 -11.17
N ASP A 78 5.64 18.09 -11.46
CA ASP A 78 7.04 18.32 -11.77
C ASP A 78 7.76 19.06 -10.63
N ASN A 79 9.04 18.73 -10.43
CA ASN A 79 9.89 19.29 -9.37
C ASN A 79 9.24 19.27 -7.96
N VAL A 80 8.71 18.11 -7.55
CA VAL A 80 8.06 17.93 -6.24
C VAL A 80 8.80 16.96 -5.32
N ILE A 81 8.61 17.13 -4.02
CA ILE A 81 8.93 16.13 -3.01
C ILE A 81 7.61 15.54 -2.52
N VAL A 82 7.47 14.22 -2.62
CA VAL A 82 6.23 13.53 -2.26
C VAL A 82 6.50 12.65 -1.06
N GLN A 83 5.91 13.02 0.07
CA GLN A 83 5.94 12.25 1.30
C GLN A 83 4.59 11.57 1.52
N ALA A 84 4.63 10.32 1.96
CA ALA A 84 3.44 9.53 2.26
C ALA A 84 3.57 8.83 3.61
N THR A 85 2.43 8.65 4.26
CA THR A 85 2.29 7.73 5.39
C THR A 85 1.61 6.47 4.88
N ALA A 86 2.36 5.38 4.75
CA ALA A 86 1.84 4.08 4.38
C ALA A 86 1.29 3.37 5.62
N LYS A 87 0.01 3.00 5.58
CA LYS A 87 -0.64 2.09 6.53
C LYS A 87 -0.73 0.71 5.89
N ILE A 88 0.02 -0.25 6.44
CA ILE A 88 0.18 -1.58 5.85
C ILE A 88 -0.30 -2.61 6.86
N SER A 89 -1.36 -3.33 6.50
CA SER A 89 -1.94 -4.40 7.30
C SER A 89 -1.93 -5.68 6.48
N PHE A 90 -1.35 -6.76 7.01
CA PHE A 90 -1.34 -8.07 6.37
C PHE A 90 -1.40 -9.15 7.44
N ARG A 91 -2.16 -10.22 7.16
CA ARG A 91 -2.50 -11.25 8.14
C ARG A 91 -2.62 -12.62 7.47
N ILE A 92 -2.36 -13.67 8.23
CA ILE A 92 -2.67 -15.05 7.84
C ILE A 92 -3.79 -15.53 8.76
N PHE A 93 -4.83 -16.10 8.17
CA PHE A 93 -5.99 -16.60 8.90
C PHE A 93 -6.65 -17.72 8.09
N GLU A 94 -7.40 -18.56 8.79
CA GLU A 94 -8.22 -19.61 8.17
C GLU A 94 -9.62 -19.07 7.85
N VAL A 95 -10.20 -19.57 6.76
CA VAL A 95 -11.50 -19.14 6.25
C VAL A 95 -12.41 -20.32 6.06
N ASN A 96 -13.68 -20.14 6.40
CA ASN A 96 -14.68 -21.16 6.16
C ASN A 96 -15.07 -21.17 4.68
N THR A 97 -15.13 -22.37 4.11
CA THR A 97 -15.60 -22.60 2.74
C THR A 97 -16.92 -23.35 2.77
N ARG A 98 -17.86 -22.93 1.92
CA ARG A 98 -19.12 -23.62 1.70
C ARG A 98 -18.93 -24.59 0.54
N GLN A 99 -18.68 -25.86 0.86
CA GLN A 99 -18.40 -26.88 -0.15
C GLN A 99 -19.54 -27.09 -1.16
N SER A 100 -20.79 -26.94 -0.73
CA SER A 100 -21.95 -27.14 -1.60
C SER A 100 -22.06 -26.10 -2.73
N THR A 101 -21.52 -24.90 -2.53
CA THR A 101 -21.57 -23.79 -3.50
C THR A 101 -20.20 -23.41 -4.05
N GLY A 102 -19.11 -23.94 -3.46
CA GLY A 102 -17.75 -23.58 -3.85
C GLY A 102 -17.38 -22.15 -3.46
N GLU A 103 -17.93 -21.63 -2.36
CA GLU A 103 -17.75 -20.24 -1.94
C GLU A 103 -16.84 -20.12 -0.72
N VAL A 104 -15.97 -19.12 -0.71
CA VAL A 104 -15.28 -18.58 0.47
C VAL A 104 -16.11 -17.42 1.01
N ILE A 105 -16.31 -17.36 2.32
CA ILE A 105 -17.04 -16.25 2.96
C ILE A 105 -16.06 -15.40 3.78
N LEU A 106 -15.84 -14.15 3.36
CA LEU A 106 -14.96 -13.16 3.99
C LEU A 106 -15.75 -11.94 4.41
N SER A 107 -15.81 -11.64 5.71
CA SER A 107 -16.49 -10.46 6.30
C SER A 107 -17.82 -10.04 5.63
N GLY A 108 -18.63 -11.02 5.20
CA GLY A 108 -19.91 -10.81 4.52
C GLY A 108 -19.89 -10.90 2.98
N MET A 109 -18.72 -10.85 2.35
CA MET A 109 -18.54 -11.15 0.93
C MET A 109 -18.41 -12.65 0.65
N ARG A 110 -18.92 -13.04 -0.53
CA ARG A 110 -18.85 -14.39 -1.07
C ARG A 110 -18.01 -14.37 -2.33
N CYS A 111 -16.92 -15.11 -2.33
CA CYS A 111 -16.02 -15.25 -3.46
C CYS A 111 -15.93 -16.71 -3.87
N ALA A 112 -15.75 -17.00 -5.16
CA ALA A 112 -15.62 -18.37 -5.61
C ALA A 112 -14.23 -18.92 -5.21
N VAL A 113 -14.18 -20.14 -4.66
CA VAL A 113 -12.93 -20.81 -4.29
C VAL A 113 -11.99 -20.94 -5.49
N SER A 114 -12.54 -21.05 -6.71
CA SER A 114 -11.79 -21.12 -7.97
C SER A 114 -10.96 -19.88 -8.28
N ASP A 115 -11.37 -18.71 -7.80
CA ASP A 115 -10.78 -17.44 -8.22
C ASP A 115 -9.43 -17.18 -7.54
N ARG A 116 -9.16 -17.86 -6.41
CA ARG A 116 -7.93 -17.73 -5.60
C ARG A 116 -7.64 -16.30 -5.11
N VAL A 117 -8.61 -15.40 -5.25
CA VAL A 117 -8.55 -14.01 -4.80
C VAL A 117 -9.94 -13.56 -4.37
N CYS A 118 -9.99 -12.72 -3.35
CA CYS A 118 -11.20 -12.02 -2.95
C CYS A 118 -10.81 -10.65 -2.40
N PHE A 119 -11.59 -9.64 -2.75
CA PHE A 119 -11.51 -8.32 -2.12
C PHE A 119 -12.51 -8.32 -0.97
N ASP A 120 -12.04 -8.05 0.25
CA ASP A 120 -12.89 -7.99 1.44
C ASP A 120 -13.56 -6.59 1.56
N ALA A 121 -14.59 -6.48 2.40
CA ALA A 121 -15.46 -5.29 2.46
C ALA A 121 -14.73 -4.05 2.96
N ASP A 122 -13.59 -4.26 3.62
CA ASP A 122 -12.66 -3.22 4.05
C ASP A 122 -11.61 -2.83 2.98
N GLY A 123 -11.69 -3.42 1.79
CA GLY A 123 -10.77 -3.21 0.68
C GLY A 123 -9.51 -4.08 0.73
N SER A 124 -9.41 -5.02 1.67
CA SER A 124 -8.26 -5.93 1.76
C SER A 124 -8.26 -6.97 0.65
N GLU A 125 -7.10 -7.23 0.07
CA GLU A 125 -6.91 -8.36 -0.84
C GLU A 125 -6.58 -9.64 -0.07
N THR A 126 -7.34 -10.70 -0.31
CA THR A 126 -7.10 -12.04 0.27
C THR A 126 -6.81 -13.04 -0.84
N TYR A 127 -5.78 -13.86 -0.66
CA TYR A 127 -5.34 -14.90 -1.61
C TYR A 127 -5.21 -16.25 -0.91
N TRP A 128 -5.48 -17.36 -1.61
CA TRP A 128 -5.39 -18.74 -1.08
C TRP A 128 -5.00 -19.78 -2.12
#